data_AF-A0A0A1SWT3-F1
#
_entry.id   AF-A0A0A1SWT3-F1
#
_cell.length_a   1.000
_cell.length_b   1.000
_cell.length_c   1.000
_cell.angle_alpha   90.00
_cell.angle_beta   90.00
_cell.angle_gamma   90.00
#
_symmetry.space_group_name_H-M   'P 1'
#
loop_
_entity.id
_entity.type
_entity.pdbx_description
1 polymer ?
#
loop_
_entity_poly.entity_id
_entity_poly.type
_entity_poly.pdbx_seq_one_letter_code
_entity_poly.pdbx_strand_id
1 'polypeptide(L)'
;MSVRVQEALDEERRHVADDRQKLLSQITALINSQADTQDSRMAEKTKTIQTTIADANTSLENAMSQYGTGMDTWDEKEAQLLEDVKKSRETLKTKLKDDWTAASEQSTAIQNTARAVHGDTSRVVEEQVEEFGNQMQALDDFVTRARQENNAHHDTHAKSMQALSGTVDQSFVNISTHFKTTFDRVKNMGEEMAVDVKDMQDGLEPLDSQLCQPLTNLRDVVTATSLQEYQPTGDTPQKVPYQYPTTLPRTGSETSISRIDEEPPSPVSQGNEAPVDETMVFADLPTLRPKESSDSLTTSILDKSQLSMSLREVNPNVTSNLTTGAIGFDPRASTISTPAETTGPLFKRSSRLGLARGIKKQAVSEGRENVPLTSSYPTGTKRKSARLA
;
A
#
# COMPACT_ATOMS: atom_id res chain seq x y z
N MET A 1 116.62 -128.70 -43.36
CA MET A 1 116.19 -127.44 -42.71
C MET A 1 115.65 -126.38 -43.68
N SER A 2 115.85 -126.48 -45.00
CA SER A 2 115.40 -125.45 -45.98
C SER A 2 113.88 -125.44 -46.28
N VAL A 3 113.19 -126.59 -46.25
CA VAL A 3 111.75 -126.69 -46.60
C VAL A 3 110.85 -126.09 -45.51
N ARG A 4 111.20 -126.27 -44.23
CA ARG A 4 110.45 -125.70 -43.09
C ARG A 4 110.53 -124.17 -43.04
N VAL A 5 111.61 -123.57 -43.54
CA VAL A 5 111.74 -122.11 -43.63
C VAL A 5 110.89 -121.55 -44.77
N GLN A 6 110.79 -122.26 -45.90
CA GLN A 6 109.93 -121.86 -47.03
C GLN A 6 108.44 -121.98 -46.69
N GLU A 7 108.05 -123.09 -46.05
CA GLU A 7 106.68 -123.30 -45.55
C GLU A 7 106.29 -122.24 -44.52
N ALA A 8 107.20 -121.88 -43.60
CA ALA A 8 106.97 -120.80 -42.65
C ALA A 8 106.82 -119.43 -43.34
N LEU A 9 107.58 -119.15 -44.41
CA LEU A 9 107.46 -117.91 -45.19
C LEU A 9 106.14 -117.82 -45.97
N ASP A 10 105.70 -118.93 -46.57
CA ASP A 10 104.45 -118.96 -47.32
C ASP A 10 103.23 -118.91 -46.38
N GLU A 11 103.34 -119.51 -45.18
CA GLU A 11 102.35 -119.36 -44.10
C GLU A 11 102.33 -117.93 -43.55
N GLU A 12 103.49 -117.29 -43.35
CA GLU A 12 103.58 -115.88 -42.92
C GLU A 12 103.00 -114.94 -43.98
N ARG A 13 103.24 -115.18 -45.28
CA ARG A 13 102.60 -114.43 -46.37
C ARG A 13 101.09 -114.59 -46.40
N ARG A 14 100.59 -115.80 -46.16
CA ARG A 14 99.15 -116.08 -46.07
C ARG A 14 98.53 -115.36 -44.87
N HIS A 15 99.18 -115.45 -43.71
CA HIS A 15 98.80 -114.70 -42.52
C HIS A 15 98.76 -113.19 -42.77
N VAL A 16 99.79 -112.62 -43.40
CA VAL A 16 99.84 -111.19 -43.74
C VAL A 16 98.73 -110.79 -44.73
N ALA A 17 98.40 -111.65 -45.70
CA ALA A 17 97.30 -111.40 -46.65
C ALA A 17 95.92 -111.45 -45.97
N ASP A 18 95.69 -112.44 -45.11
CA ASP A 18 94.46 -112.60 -44.34
C ASP A 18 94.29 -111.44 -43.33
N ASP A 19 95.36 -111.05 -42.63
CA ASP A 19 95.36 -109.91 -41.72
C ASP A 19 95.10 -108.59 -42.47
N ARG A 20 95.70 -108.41 -43.66
CA ARG A 20 95.42 -107.25 -44.52
C ARG A 20 93.97 -107.23 -44.97
N GLN A 21 93.41 -108.36 -45.39
CA GLN A 21 92.01 -108.45 -45.81
C GLN A 21 91.06 -108.16 -44.63
N LYS A 22 91.36 -108.69 -43.44
CA LYS A 22 90.61 -108.44 -42.21
C LYS A 22 90.68 -106.96 -41.79
N LEU A 23 91.83 -106.33 -41.91
CA LEU A 23 91.98 -104.90 -41.63
C LEU A 23 91.21 -104.05 -42.65
N LEU A 24 91.26 -104.38 -43.93
CA LEU A 24 90.48 -103.70 -44.96
C LEU A 24 88.97 -103.86 -44.75
N SER A 25 88.50 -105.05 -44.35
CA SER A 25 87.08 -105.27 -44.05
C SER A 25 86.64 -104.51 -42.81
N GLN A 26 87.48 -104.43 -41.77
CA GLN A 26 87.22 -103.61 -40.58
C GLN A 26 87.18 -102.11 -40.89
N ILE A 27 88.14 -101.60 -41.69
CA ILE A 27 88.13 -100.20 -42.13
C ILE A 27 86.87 -99.90 -42.94
N THR A 28 86.50 -100.78 -43.86
CA THR A 28 85.29 -100.61 -44.68
C THR A 28 84.03 -100.62 -43.81
N ALA A 29 83.93 -101.57 -42.86
CA ALA A 29 82.81 -101.64 -41.93
C ALA A 29 82.72 -100.39 -41.03
N LEU A 30 83.86 -99.87 -40.57
CA LEU A 30 83.92 -98.64 -39.78
C LEU A 30 83.48 -97.43 -40.60
N ILE A 31 83.97 -97.28 -41.84
CA ILE A 31 83.56 -96.20 -42.75
C ILE A 31 82.06 -96.25 -43.00
N ASN A 32 81.50 -97.43 -43.28
CA ASN A 32 80.06 -97.59 -43.51
C ASN A 32 79.27 -97.28 -42.24
N SER A 33 79.68 -97.79 -41.08
CA SER A 33 79.02 -97.50 -39.80
C SER A 33 79.07 -96.01 -39.43
N GLN A 34 80.19 -95.35 -39.73
CA GLN A 34 80.34 -93.92 -39.53
C GLN A 34 79.48 -93.13 -40.51
N ALA A 35 79.38 -93.56 -41.78
CA ALA A 35 78.50 -92.97 -42.79
C ALA A 35 77.02 -93.10 -42.37
N ASP A 36 76.57 -94.29 -41.96
CA ASP A 36 75.20 -94.53 -41.48
C ASP A 36 74.85 -93.65 -40.27
N THR A 37 75.80 -93.50 -39.34
CA THR A 37 75.64 -92.64 -38.16
C THR A 37 75.57 -91.17 -38.56
N GLN A 38 76.39 -90.73 -39.52
CA GLN A 38 76.37 -89.36 -40.02
C GLN A 38 75.07 -89.06 -40.76
N ASP A 39 74.61 -89.95 -41.64
CA ASP A 39 73.37 -89.82 -42.39
C ASP A 39 72.16 -89.78 -41.44
N SER A 40 72.15 -90.62 -40.40
CA SER A 40 71.11 -90.59 -39.36
C SER A 40 71.06 -89.23 -38.63
N ARG A 41 72.22 -88.67 -38.25
CA ARG A 41 72.28 -87.34 -37.61
C ARG A 41 71.83 -86.23 -38.55
N MET A 42 72.20 -86.30 -39.83
CA MET A 42 71.79 -85.31 -40.83
C MET A 42 70.28 -85.39 -41.11
N ALA A 43 69.72 -86.59 -41.17
CA ALA A 43 68.28 -86.81 -41.30
C ALA A 43 67.52 -86.27 -40.08
N GLU A 44 68.01 -86.51 -38.86
CA GLU A 44 67.42 -85.98 -37.64
C GLU A 44 67.46 -84.44 -37.60
N LYS A 45 68.61 -83.83 -37.89
CA LYS A 45 68.74 -82.37 -38.00
C LYS A 45 67.79 -81.78 -39.04
N THR A 46 67.69 -82.42 -40.22
CA THR A 46 66.78 -81.99 -41.28
C THR A 46 65.33 -82.07 -40.82
N LYS A 47 64.96 -83.14 -40.13
CA LYS A 47 63.62 -83.29 -39.54
C LYS A 47 63.33 -82.21 -38.50
N THR A 48 64.26 -81.94 -37.58
CA THR A 48 64.10 -80.87 -36.58
C THR A 48 63.92 -79.52 -37.25
N ILE A 49 64.75 -79.17 -38.24
CA ILE A 49 64.63 -77.93 -39.01
C ILE A 49 63.26 -77.85 -39.70
N GLN A 50 62.82 -78.94 -40.35
CA GLN A 50 61.53 -79.00 -41.01
C GLN A 50 60.37 -78.78 -40.03
N THR A 51 60.41 -79.40 -38.85
CA THR A 51 59.42 -79.19 -37.79
C THR A 51 59.44 -77.75 -37.30
N THR A 52 60.61 -77.18 -37.00
CA THR A 52 60.71 -75.78 -36.57
C THR A 52 60.20 -74.79 -37.61
N ILE A 53 60.45 -75.03 -38.90
CA ILE A 53 59.92 -74.20 -39.99
C ILE A 53 58.39 -74.32 -40.06
N ALA A 54 57.84 -75.53 -39.94
CA ALA A 54 56.39 -75.74 -39.94
C ALA A 54 55.72 -75.05 -38.73
N ASP A 55 56.30 -75.17 -37.54
CA ASP A 55 55.82 -74.54 -36.32
C ASP A 55 55.91 -73.01 -36.41
N ALA A 56 57.01 -72.48 -36.95
CA ALA A 56 57.17 -71.04 -37.19
C ALA A 56 56.15 -70.52 -38.21
N ASN A 57 55.89 -71.27 -39.28
CA ASN A 57 54.90 -70.89 -40.29
C ASN A 57 53.48 -70.87 -39.72
N THR A 58 53.08 -71.92 -38.98
CA THR A 58 51.76 -71.95 -38.31
C THR A 58 51.62 -70.83 -37.27
N SER A 59 52.68 -70.56 -36.50
CA SER A 59 52.70 -69.42 -35.57
C SER A 59 52.54 -68.08 -36.29
N LEU A 60 53.18 -67.90 -37.44
CA LEU A 60 53.07 -66.68 -38.26
C LEU A 60 51.67 -66.52 -38.84
N GLU A 61 51.09 -67.58 -39.41
CA GLU A 61 49.72 -67.57 -39.93
C GLU A 61 48.71 -67.22 -38.82
N ASN A 62 48.87 -67.79 -37.63
CA ASN A 62 48.04 -67.46 -36.47
C ASN A 62 48.20 -66.00 -36.04
N ALA A 63 49.43 -65.49 -35.98
CA ALA A 63 49.69 -64.09 -35.63
C ALA A 63 49.11 -63.13 -36.67
N MET A 64 49.21 -63.46 -37.97
CA MET A 64 48.65 -62.66 -39.05
C MET A 64 47.12 -62.64 -39.01
N SER A 65 46.49 -63.78 -38.73
CA SER A 65 45.03 -63.89 -38.56
C SER A 65 44.53 -63.09 -37.35
N GLN A 66 45.23 -63.18 -36.21
CA GLN A 66 44.92 -62.39 -35.01
C GLN A 66 45.10 -60.90 -35.26
N TYR A 67 46.17 -60.50 -35.96
CA TYR A 67 46.39 -59.11 -36.34
C TYR A 67 45.28 -58.59 -37.25
N GLY A 68 44.90 -59.34 -38.29
CA GLY A 68 43.81 -58.97 -39.19
C GLY A 68 42.48 -58.80 -38.45
N THR A 69 42.09 -59.79 -37.65
CA THR A 69 40.88 -59.72 -36.81
C THR A 69 40.95 -58.54 -35.84
N GLY A 70 42.11 -58.31 -35.22
CA GLY A 70 42.35 -57.17 -34.35
C GLY A 70 42.10 -55.86 -35.08
N MET A 71 42.70 -55.67 -36.26
CA MET A 71 42.52 -54.48 -37.09
C MET A 71 41.05 -54.26 -37.45
N ASP A 72 40.33 -55.31 -37.89
CA ASP A 72 38.90 -55.22 -38.20
C ASP A 72 38.08 -54.76 -36.98
N THR A 73 38.40 -55.26 -35.78
CA THR A 73 37.73 -54.81 -34.55
C THR A 73 38.07 -53.37 -34.16
N TRP A 74 39.27 -52.91 -34.49
CA TRP A 74 39.68 -51.52 -34.26
C TRP A 74 38.94 -50.58 -35.22
N ASP A 75 38.84 -50.95 -36.50
CA ASP A 75 38.11 -50.20 -37.52
C ASP A 75 36.61 -50.09 -37.18
N GLU A 76 36.00 -51.17 -36.69
CA GLU A 76 34.59 -51.16 -36.25
C GLU A 76 34.37 -50.23 -35.04
N LYS A 77 35.27 -50.27 -34.05
CA LYS A 77 35.21 -49.37 -32.89
C LYS A 77 35.47 -47.92 -33.26
N GLU A 78 36.37 -47.66 -34.21
CA GLU A 78 36.61 -46.31 -34.73
C GLU A 78 35.35 -45.77 -35.42
N ALA A 79 34.71 -46.56 -36.29
CA ALA A 79 33.47 -46.19 -36.94
C ALA A 79 32.34 -45.92 -35.92
N GLN A 80 32.21 -46.75 -34.89
CA GLN A 80 31.25 -46.54 -33.81
C GLN A 80 31.52 -45.24 -33.05
N LEU A 81 32.78 -44.98 -32.68
CA LEU A 81 33.16 -43.75 -31.97
C LEU A 81 32.85 -42.51 -32.80
N LEU A 82 33.13 -42.54 -34.11
CA LEU A 82 32.83 -41.42 -35.01
C LEU A 82 31.31 -41.15 -35.10
N GLU A 83 30.49 -42.21 -35.14
CA GLU A 83 29.03 -42.05 -35.14
C GLU A 83 28.52 -41.53 -33.79
N ASP A 84 29.07 -41.99 -32.66
CA ASP A 84 28.72 -41.48 -31.32
C ASP A 84 29.13 -40.01 -31.15
N VAL A 85 30.30 -39.61 -31.66
CA VAL A 85 30.75 -38.20 -31.68
C VAL A 85 29.81 -37.36 -32.55
N LYS A 86 29.39 -37.87 -33.71
CA LYS A 86 28.43 -37.17 -34.57
C LYS A 86 27.06 -37.05 -33.91
N LYS A 87 26.57 -38.11 -33.28
CA LYS A 87 25.29 -38.12 -32.55
C LYS A 87 25.30 -37.17 -31.36
N SER A 88 26.38 -37.18 -30.57
CA SER A 88 26.55 -36.25 -29.43
C SER A 88 26.62 -34.80 -29.90
N ARG A 89 27.33 -34.51 -31.01
CA ARG A 89 27.34 -33.18 -31.63
C ARG A 89 25.95 -32.72 -32.05
N GLU A 90 25.19 -33.54 -32.78
CA GLU A 90 23.84 -33.17 -33.21
C GLU A 90 22.88 -33.01 -32.02
N THR A 91 23.03 -33.85 -30.99
CA THR A 91 22.25 -33.73 -29.75
C THR A 91 22.55 -32.41 -29.03
N LEU A 92 23.83 -32.07 -28.85
CA LEU A 92 24.26 -30.81 -28.25
C LEU A 92 23.78 -29.60 -29.07
N LYS A 93 23.91 -29.66 -30.39
CA LYS A 93 23.44 -28.59 -31.29
C LYS A 93 21.93 -28.39 -31.18
N THR A 94 21.16 -29.48 -31.13
CA THR A 94 19.70 -29.42 -31.00
C THR A 94 19.33 -28.84 -29.65
N LYS A 95 19.90 -29.35 -28.54
CA LYS A 95 19.68 -28.82 -27.20
C LYS A 95 20.03 -27.35 -27.07
N LEU A 96 21.19 -26.93 -27.58
CA LEU A 96 21.61 -25.54 -27.55
C LEU A 96 20.65 -24.64 -28.34
N LYS A 97 20.16 -25.12 -29.49
CA LYS A 97 19.17 -24.37 -30.29
C LYS A 97 17.84 -24.25 -29.54
N ASP A 98 17.35 -25.34 -28.97
CA ASP A 98 16.09 -25.38 -28.22
C ASP A 98 16.17 -24.46 -26.99
N ASP A 99 17.25 -24.55 -26.21
CA ASP A 99 17.48 -23.72 -25.03
C ASP A 99 17.62 -22.24 -25.42
N TRP A 100 18.31 -21.93 -26.53
CA TRP A 100 18.40 -20.57 -27.06
C TRP A 100 17.02 -20.02 -27.44
N THR A 101 16.19 -20.82 -28.12
CA THR A 101 14.82 -20.39 -28.46
C THR A 101 13.95 -20.19 -27.23
N ALA A 102 13.99 -21.10 -26.26
CA ALA A 102 13.23 -20.99 -25.02
C ALA A 102 13.66 -19.77 -24.20
N ALA A 103 14.96 -19.51 -24.07
CA ALA A 103 15.48 -18.33 -23.38
C ALA A 103 15.08 -17.02 -24.10
N SER A 104 15.12 -17.01 -25.43
CA SER A 104 14.70 -15.86 -26.24
C SER A 104 13.20 -15.58 -26.09
N GLU A 105 12.37 -16.62 -26.09
CA GLU A 105 10.92 -16.51 -25.86
C GLU A 105 10.63 -15.98 -24.44
N GLN A 106 11.30 -16.53 -23.42
CA GLN A 106 11.15 -16.07 -22.04
C GLN A 106 11.59 -14.60 -21.88
N SER A 107 12.71 -14.20 -22.48
CA SER A 107 13.18 -12.81 -22.46
C SER A 107 12.16 -11.87 -23.11
N THR A 108 11.55 -12.29 -24.22
CA THR A 108 10.51 -11.53 -24.92
C THR A 108 9.24 -11.42 -24.06
N ALA A 109 8.82 -12.52 -23.42
CA ALA A 109 7.68 -12.54 -22.52
C ALA A 109 7.89 -11.60 -21.32
N ILE A 110 9.07 -11.64 -20.69
CA ILE A 110 9.43 -10.74 -19.58
C ILE A 110 9.40 -9.28 -20.05
N GLN A 111 9.98 -8.98 -21.22
CA GLN A 111 9.97 -7.62 -21.77
C GLN A 111 8.55 -7.11 -22.04
N ASN A 112 7.68 -7.97 -22.59
CA ASN A 112 6.29 -7.62 -22.86
C ASN A 112 5.51 -7.38 -21.56
N THR A 113 5.68 -8.24 -20.55
CA THR A 113 5.05 -8.06 -19.24
C THR A 113 5.58 -6.80 -18.55
N ALA A 114 6.88 -6.52 -18.61
CA ALA A 114 7.46 -5.30 -18.05
C ALA A 114 6.91 -4.04 -18.73
N ARG A 115 6.73 -4.06 -20.06
CA ARG A 115 6.08 -2.98 -20.80
C ARG A 115 4.61 -2.81 -20.42
N ALA A 116 3.88 -3.92 -20.25
CA ALA A 116 2.48 -3.91 -19.84
C ALA A 116 2.32 -3.32 -18.43
N VAL A 117 3.10 -3.82 -17.45
CA VAL A 117 3.11 -3.30 -16.08
C VAL A 117 3.51 -1.83 -16.06
N HIS A 118 4.51 -1.43 -16.85
CA HIS A 118 4.90 -0.03 -16.93
C HIS A 118 3.79 0.84 -17.52
N GLY A 119 3.13 0.39 -18.58
CA GLY A 119 1.98 1.06 -19.19
C GLY A 119 0.80 1.19 -18.21
N ASP A 120 0.48 0.12 -17.48
CA ASP A 120 -0.57 0.14 -16.46
C ASP A 120 -0.21 1.06 -15.30
N THR A 121 1.05 1.03 -14.84
CA THR A 121 1.51 1.91 -13.77
C THR A 121 1.45 3.37 -14.20
N SER A 122 1.89 3.70 -15.42
CA SER A 122 1.78 5.07 -15.94
C SER A 122 0.32 5.50 -16.07
N ARG A 123 -0.57 4.62 -16.52
CA ARG A 123 -2.00 4.89 -16.65
C ARG A 123 -2.66 5.14 -15.29
N VAL A 124 -2.38 4.31 -14.29
CA VAL A 124 -2.91 4.47 -12.92
C VAL A 124 -2.38 5.75 -12.30
N VAL A 125 -1.10 6.10 -12.51
CA VAL A 125 -0.54 7.36 -12.03
C VAL A 125 -1.21 8.56 -12.71
N GLU A 126 -1.46 8.50 -14.02
CA GLU A 126 -2.17 9.56 -14.74
C GLU A 126 -3.62 9.73 -14.23
N GLU A 127 -4.35 8.62 -14.03
CA GLU A 127 -5.69 8.61 -13.44
C GLU A 127 -5.70 9.19 -12.01
N GLN A 128 -4.70 8.87 -11.20
CA GLN A 128 -4.57 9.42 -9.84
C GLN A 128 -4.26 10.92 -9.84
N VAL A 129 -3.44 11.40 -10.79
CA VAL A 129 -3.15 12.83 -10.93
C VAL A 129 -4.39 13.60 -11.38
N GLU A 130 -5.18 13.03 -12.30
CA GLU A 130 -6.46 13.61 -12.73
C GLU A 130 -7.46 13.67 -11.57
N GLU A 131 -7.62 12.58 -10.82
CA GLU A 131 -8.52 12.52 -9.65
C GLU A 131 -8.11 13.51 -8.56
N PHE A 132 -6.80 13.63 -8.28
CA PHE A 132 -6.31 14.65 -7.35
C PHE A 132 -6.62 16.07 -7.83
N GLY A 133 -6.53 16.33 -9.15
CA GLY A 133 -6.95 17.59 -9.74
C GLY A 133 -8.42 17.89 -9.50
N ASN A 134 -9.30 16.91 -9.72
CA ASN A 134 -10.74 17.03 -9.47
C ASN A 134 -11.05 17.29 -7.98
N GLN A 135 -10.37 16.58 -7.07
CA GLN A 135 -10.53 16.77 -5.63
C GLN A 135 -10.05 18.15 -5.17
N MET A 136 -8.94 18.65 -5.71
CA MET A 136 -8.42 19.99 -5.42
C MET A 136 -9.39 21.07 -5.91
N GLN A 137 -9.97 20.90 -7.10
CA GLN A 137 -11.01 21.79 -7.61
C GLN A 137 -12.27 21.78 -6.73
N ALA A 138 -12.73 20.59 -6.30
CA ALA A 138 -13.87 20.48 -5.40
C ALA A 138 -13.60 21.15 -4.04
N LEU A 139 -12.36 21.04 -3.52
CA LEU A 139 -11.95 21.72 -2.30
C LEU A 139 -11.99 23.25 -2.47
N ASP A 140 -11.49 23.76 -3.60
CA ASP A 140 -11.56 25.20 -3.92
C ASP A 140 -13.00 25.69 -4.02
N ASP A 141 -13.91 24.89 -4.60
CA ASP A 141 -15.34 25.19 -4.64
C ASP A 141 -15.96 25.21 -3.23
N PHE A 142 -15.58 24.28 -2.35
CA PHE A 142 -16.03 24.29 -0.95
C PHE A 142 -15.51 25.51 -0.20
N VAL A 143 -14.23 25.87 -0.35
CA VAL A 143 -13.64 27.05 0.29
C VAL A 143 -14.29 28.32 -0.23
N THR A 144 -14.52 28.42 -1.55
CA THR A 144 -15.18 29.56 -2.17
C THR A 144 -16.62 29.69 -1.69
N ARG A 145 -17.38 28.58 -1.65
CA ARG A 145 -18.75 28.55 -1.12
C ARG A 145 -18.80 28.92 0.36
N ALA A 146 -17.90 28.38 1.18
CA ALA A 146 -17.82 28.70 2.60
C ALA A 146 -17.50 30.18 2.83
N ARG A 147 -16.59 30.77 2.04
CA ARG A 147 -16.31 32.21 2.08
C ARG A 147 -17.53 33.04 1.66
N GLN A 148 -18.23 32.63 0.61
CA GLN A 148 -19.43 33.31 0.15
C GLN A 148 -20.54 33.27 1.20
N GLU A 149 -20.79 32.10 1.79
CA GLU A 149 -21.79 31.92 2.86
C GLU A 149 -21.42 32.71 4.11
N ASN A 150 -20.14 32.71 4.51
CA ASN A 150 -19.69 33.49 5.65
C ASN A 150 -19.88 35.01 5.43
N ASN A 151 -19.52 35.51 4.24
CA ASN A 151 -19.76 36.91 3.88
C ASN A 151 -21.26 37.23 3.89
N ALA A 152 -22.10 36.37 3.32
CA ALA A 152 -23.54 36.54 3.31
C ALA A 152 -24.15 36.54 4.73
N HIS A 153 -23.65 35.67 5.62
CA HIS A 153 -24.05 35.64 7.02
C HIS A 153 -23.65 36.92 7.75
N HIS A 154 -22.40 37.38 7.58
CA HIS A 154 -21.94 38.65 8.16
C HIS A 154 -22.74 39.85 7.64
N ASP A 155 -23.05 39.91 6.35
CA ASP A 155 -23.88 40.96 5.76
C ASP A 155 -25.30 40.94 6.33
N THR A 156 -25.90 39.75 6.48
CA THR A 156 -27.24 39.59 7.05
C THR A 156 -27.25 39.99 8.53
N HIS A 157 -26.22 39.60 9.28
CA HIS A 157 -26.04 39.99 10.69
C HIS A 157 -25.81 41.50 10.84
N ALA A 158 -25.02 42.12 9.97
CA ALA A 158 -24.83 43.57 9.95
C ALA A 158 -26.15 44.30 9.68
N LYS A 159 -26.95 43.82 8.72
CA LYS A 159 -28.28 44.35 8.42
C LYS A 159 -29.25 44.20 9.59
N SER A 160 -29.26 43.06 10.28
CA SER A 160 -30.14 42.84 11.44
C SER A 160 -29.73 43.73 12.63
N MET A 161 -28.43 43.87 12.90
CA MET A 161 -27.92 44.81 13.90
C MET A 161 -28.26 46.26 13.56
N GLN A 162 -28.14 46.66 12.29
CA GLN A 162 -28.51 47.99 11.82
C GLN A 162 -30.02 48.23 11.99
N ALA A 163 -30.86 47.25 11.65
CA ALA A 163 -32.31 47.34 11.85
C ALA A 163 -32.68 47.44 13.34
N LEU A 164 -32.01 46.68 14.21
CA LEU A 164 -32.17 46.77 15.65
C LEU A 164 -31.77 48.16 16.17
N SER A 165 -30.60 48.66 15.77
CA SER A 165 -30.14 50.01 16.12
C SER A 165 -31.15 51.06 15.68
N GLY A 166 -31.65 50.98 14.44
CA GLY A 166 -32.68 51.90 13.94
C GLY A 166 -34.00 51.80 14.71
N THR A 167 -34.39 50.59 15.13
CA THR A 167 -35.58 50.39 15.97
C THR A 167 -35.39 51.00 17.36
N VAL A 168 -34.20 50.84 17.96
CA VAL A 168 -33.85 51.43 19.25
C VAL A 168 -33.85 52.95 19.17
N ASP A 169 -33.22 53.53 18.15
CA ASP A 169 -33.22 54.97 17.89
C ASP A 169 -34.65 55.50 17.71
N GLN A 170 -35.47 54.82 16.90
CA GLN A 170 -36.88 55.17 16.72
C GLN A 170 -37.65 55.06 18.04
N SER A 171 -37.35 54.06 18.89
CA SER A 171 -37.96 53.93 20.21
C SER A 171 -37.61 55.13 21.09
N PHE A 172 -36.35 55.59 21.09
CA PHE A 172 -35.92 56.76 21.85
C PHE A 172 -36.57 58.04 21.35
N VAL A 173 -36.71 58.21 20.03
CA VAL A 173 -37.43 59.34 19.43
C VAL A 173 -38.91 59.30 19.81
N ASN A 174 -39.55 58.13 19.74
CA ASN A 174 -40.95 57.96 20.13
C ASN A 174 -41.17 58.23 21.62
N ILE A 175 -40.31 57.70 22.49
CA ILE A 175 -40.35 57.94 23.94
C ILE A 175 -40.15 59.42 24.25
N SER A 176 -39.17 60.07 23.61
CA SER A 176 -38.91 61.51 23.79
C SER A 176 -40.13 62.35 23.36
N THR A 177 -40.75 61.99 22.24
CA THR A 177 -41.97 62.65 21.74
C THR A 177 -43.13 62.45 22.71
N HIS A 178 -43.37 61.21 23.18
CA HIS A 178 -44.38 60.93 24.20
C HIS A 178 -44.12 61.69 25.51
N PHE A 179 -42.87 61.78 25.94
CA PHE A 179 -42.49 62.53 27.13
C PHE A 179 -42.76 64.02 26.96
N LYS A 180 -42.44 64.58 25.78
CA LYS A 180 -42.74 65.98 25.44
C LYS A 180 -44.23 66.26 25.39
N THR A 181 -45.02 65.42 24.71
CA THR A 181 -46.48 65.55 24.67
C THR A 181 -47.10 65.43 26.06
N THR A 182 -46.63 64.49 26.89
CA THR A 182 -47.12 64.33 28.26
C THR A 182 -46.74 65.53 29.12
N PHE A 183 -45.52 66.05 28.97
CA PHE A 183 -45.06 67.27 29.64
C PHE A 183 -45.92 68.48 29.25
N ASP A 184 -46.16 68.68 27.96
CA ASP A 184 -47.00 69.77 27.46
C ASP A 184 -48.45 69.62 27.95
N ARG A 185 -49.00 68.40 28.01
CA ARG A 185 -50.33 68.13 28.58
C ARG A 185 -50.41 68.45 30.08
N VAL A 186 -49.40 68.04 30.86
CA VAL A 186 -49.32 68.33 32.31
C VAL A 186 -49.17 69.83 32.55
N LYS A 187 -48.35 70.51 31.74
CA LYS A 187 -48.20 71.95 31.79
C LYS A 187 -49.52 72.65 31.50
N ASN A 188 -50.20 72.30 30.41
CA ASN A 188 -51.49 72.87 30.04
C ASN A 188 -52.55 72.62 31.12
N MET A 189 -52.61 71.41 31.69
CA MET A 189 -53.50 71.10 32.80
C MET A 189 -53.17 71.92 34.05
N GLY A 190 -51.89 72.19 34.32
CA GLY A 190 -51.47 73.07 35.42
C GLY A 190 -51.85 74.53 35.17
N GLU A 191 -51.73 75.01 33.93
CA GLU A 191 -52.20 76.34 33.52
C GLU A 191 -53.73 76.45 33.62
N GLU A 192 -54.46 75.45 33.13
CA GLU A 192 -55.93 75.35 33.24
C GLU A 192 -56.37 75.29 34.71
N MET A 193 -55.75 74.45 35.54
CA MET A 193 -56.03 74.38 36.97
C MET A 193 -55.72 75.70 37.68
N ALA A 194 -54.67 76.42 37.27
CA ALA A 194 -54.37 77.74 37.82
C ALA A 194 -55.43 78.78 37.43
N VAL A 195 -55.98 78.70 36.21
CA VAL A 195 -57.12 79.50 35.77
C VAL A 195 -58.38 79.12 36.56
N ASP A 196 -58.73 77.84 36.66
CA ASP A 196 -59.90 77.37 37.42
C ASP A 196 -59.84 77.78 38.90
N VAL A 197 -58.66 77.67 39.52
CA VAL A 197 -58.45 78.12 40.91
C VAL A 197 -58.65 79.63 41.02
N LYS A 198 -58.16 80.41 40.04
CA LYS A 198 -58.37 81.85 39.98
C LYS A 198 -59.84 82.20 39.78
N ASP A 199 -60.53 81.55 38.85
CA ASP A 199 -61.95 81.76 38.58
C ASP A 199 -62.81 81.39 39.79
N MET A 200 -62.48 80.32 40.51
CA MET A 200 -63.11 79.98 41.79
C MET A 200 -62.85 81.05 42.85
N GLN A 201 -61.61 81.57 42.95
CA GLN A 201 -61.27 82.63 43.89
C GLN A 201 -62.03 83.92 43.58
N ASP A 202 -62.06 84.32 42.31
CA ASP A 202 -62.78 85.49 41.82
C ASP A 202 -64.31 85.29 41.99
N GLY A 203 -64.82 84.07 41.84
CA GLY A 203 -66.22 83.72 42.12
C GLY A 203 -66.58 83.70 43.61
N LEU A 204 -65.60 83.50 44.51
CA LEU A 204 -65.78 83.61 45.96
C LEU A 204 -65.66 85.04 46.48
N GLU A 205 -65.00 85.94 45.76
CA GLU A 205 -64.90 87.38 46.09
C GLU A 205 -66.27 88.07 46.34
N PRO A 206 -67.32 87.87 45.51
CA PRO A 206 -68.63 88.46 45.76
C PRO A 206 -69.34 87.83 46.97
N LEU A 207 -68.95 86.65 47.45
CA LEU A 207 -69.59 86.05 48.63
C LEU A 207 -69.30 86.86 49.90
N ASP A 208 -68.10 87.42 50.01
CA ASP A 208 -67.70 88.25 51.15
C ASP A 208 -68.55 89.54 51.21
N SER A 209 -68.70 90.22 50.07
CA SER A 209 -69.46 91.47 49.97
C SER A 209 -70.99 91.27 49.92
N GLN A 210 -71.49 90.19 49.30
CA GLN A 210 -72.93 89.97 49.11
C GLN A 210 -73.58 89.13 50.21
N LEU A 211 -72.83 88.28 50.91
CA LEU A 211 -73.38 87.39 51.93
C LEU A 211 -72.79 87.64 53.31
N CYS A 212 -71.46 87.64 53.44
CA CYS A 212 -70.79 87.79 54.73
C CYS A 212 -71.00 89.18 55.32
N GLN A 213 -70.84 90.24 54.52
CA GLN A 213 -71.03 91.61 54.98
C GLN A 213 -72.49 91.92 55.36
N PRO A 214 -73.53 91.54 54.58
CA PRO A 214 -74.92 91.73 54.99
C PRO A 214 -75.34 90.86 56.18
N LEU A 215 -74.84 89.62 56.30
CA LEU A 215 -75.08 88.80 57.50
C LEU A 215 -74.41 89.39 58.74
N THR A 216 -73.21 89.96 58.59
CA THR A 216 -72.52 90.63 59.71
C THR A 216 -73.26 91.90 60.09
N ASN A 217 -73.67 92.73 59.11
CA ASN A 217 -74.52 93.89 59.35
C ASN A 217 -75.86 93.51 60.00
N LEU A 218 -76.50 92.42 59.56
CA LEU A 218 -77.73 91.92 60.16
C LEU A 218 -77.48 91.43 61.60
N ARG A 219 -76.37 90.74 61.85
CA ARG A 219 -75.98 90.29 63.18
C ARG A 219 -75.67 91.47 64.11
N ASP A 220 -75.01 92.49 63.60
CA ASP A 220 -74.76 93.74 64.34
C ASP A 220 -76.05 94.50 64.61
N VAL A 221 -76.98 94.55 63.64
CA VAL A 221 -78.33 95.13 63.85
C VAL A 221 -79.10 94.33 64.90
N VAL A 222 -79.12 93.00 64.83
CA VAL A 222 -79.83 92.13 65.78
C VAL A 222 -79.23 92.22 67.19
N THR A 223 -77.91 92.34 67.31
CA THR A 223 -77.24 92.49 68.61
C THR A 223 -77.34 93.91 69.16
N ALA A 224 -77.37 94.94 68.31
CA ALA A 224 -77.60 96.33 68.70
C ALA A 224 -79.07 96.64 69.00
N THR A 225 -80.02 95.87 68.44
CA THR A 225 -81.42 95.97 68.83
C THR A 225 -81.58 95.37 70.22
N SER A 226 -81.78 96.23 71.22
CA SER A 226 -82.35 95.82 72.49
C SER A 226 -83.74 95.25 72.21
N LEU A 227 -83.88 93.93 72.26
CA LEU A 227 -85.18 93.28 72.32
C LEU A 227 -85.92 93.86 73.52
N GLN A 228 -86.83 94.79 73.27
CA GLN A 228 -87.69 95.32 74.31
C GLN A 228 -88.61 94.20 74.75
N GLU A 229 -88.64 93.97 76.06
CA GLU A 229 -89.61 93.12 76.71
C GLU A 229 -91.01 93.60 76.30
N TYR A 230 -91.81 92.66 75.81
CA TYR A 230 -93.17 92.90 75.35
C TYR A 230 -93.98 93.60 76.45
N GLN A 231 -94.26 94.90 76.29
CA GLN A 231 -95.19 95.61 77.16
C GLN A 231 -96.62 95.13 76.84
N PRO A 232 -97.37 94.60 77.82
CA PRO A 232 -98.75 94.16 77.62
C PRO A 232 -99.64 95.36 77.25
N THR A 233 -99.85 95.57 75.96
CA THR A 233 -100.83 96.53 75.45
C THR A 233 -102.18 95.86 75.61
N GLY A 234 -102.92 96.26 76.64
CA GLY A 234 -104.16 95.62 77.10
C GLY A 234 -105.36 95.71 76.16
N ASP A 235 -105.14 95.97 74.88
CA ASP A 235 -106.18 95.90 73.85
C ASP A 235 -105.84 94.74 72.92
N THR A 236 -106.79 93.83 72.76
CA THR A 236 -106.71 92.71 71.82
C THR A 236 -107.57 93.05 70.59
N PRO A 237 -107.01 93.55 69.47
CA PRO A 237 -107.79 93.76 68.27
C PRO A 237 -108.04 92.43 67.54
N GLN A 238 -109.34 92.16 67.38
CA GLN A 238 -110.09 91.25 66.53
C GLN A 238 -109.35 90.19 65.66
N LYS A 239 -109.78 88.94 65.82
CA LYS A 239 -109.40 87.78 65.01
C LYS A 239 -109.67 88.01 63.51
N VAL A 240 -108.59 88.06 62.72
CA VAL A 240 -108.66 87.98 61.26
C VAL A 240 -108.49 86.50 60.84
N PRO A 241 -109.50 85.88 60.20
CA PRO A 241 -109.38 84.53 59.66
C PRO A 241 -108.46 84.54 58.43
N TYR A 242 -107.22 84.08 58.58
CA TYR A 242 -106.34 83.81 57.44
C TYR A 242 -106.71 82.49 56.77
N GLN A 243 -107.09 82.57 55.50
CA GLN A 243 -107.46 81.43 54.67
C GLN A 243 -106.18 80.89 54.01
N TYR A 244 -105.66 79.77 54.50
CA TYR A 244 -104.52 79.08 53.90
C TYR A 244 -104.98 78.27 52.70
N PRO A 245 -104.44 78.49 51.49
CA PRO A 245 -104.71 77.62 50.35
C PRO A 245 -104.11 76.23 50.61
N THR A 246 -104.98 75.24 50.80
CA THR A 246 -104.65 73.81 51.00
C THR A 246 -104.34 73.06 49.71
N THR A 247 -104.15 73.77 48.60
CA THR A 247 -103.78 73.19 47.30
C THR A 247 -102.31 73.47 47.01
N LEU A 248 -101.46 72.49 47.31
CA LEU A 248 -100.11 72.41 46.76
C LEU A 248 -100.19 72.37 45.23
N PRO A 249 -99.49 73.23 44.48
CA PRO A 249 -99.30 73.02 43.05
C PRO A 249 -98.52 71.71 42.86
N ARG A 250 -99.22 70.67 42.37
CA ARG A 250 -98.57 69.43 41.92
C ARG A 250 -97.64 69.78 40.75
N THR A 251 -96.36 69.46 40.89
CA THR A 251 -95.44 69.38 39.76
C THR A 251 -95.98 68.33 38.78
N GLY A 252 -96.16 68.74 37.52
CA GLY A 252 -96.59 67.87 36.44
C GLY A 252 -95.61 66.74 36.19
N SER A 253 -96.14 65.63 35.66
CA SER A 253 -95.40 64.44 35.25
C SER A 253 -94.56 64.74 34.01
N GLU A 254 -93.24 64.80 34.14
CA GLU A 254 -92.34 64.68 33.00
C GLU A 254 -91.64 63.33 33.02
N THR A 255 -92.28 62.44 32.29
CA THR A 255 -91.76 61.22 31.69
C THR A 255 -90.53 61.51 30.83
N SER A 256 -89.35 61.54 31.45
CA SER A 256 -88.07 61.71 30.73
C SER A 256 -86.93 60.87 31.33
N ILE A 257 -87.24 59.71 31.93
CA ILE A 257 -86.24 58.72 32.34
C ILE A 257 -86.81 57.31 32.11
N SER A 258 -87.09 56.95 30.86
CA SER A 258 -87.44 55.57 30.44
C SER A 258 -87.35 55.46 28.91
N ARG A 259 -86.17 55.72 28.35
CA ARG A 259 -85.88 55.34 26.95
C ARG A 259 -84.38 55.38 26.73
N ILE A 260 -83.74 54.24 26.96
CA ILE A 260 -82.63 53.63 26.21
C ILE A 260 -82.18 52.47 27.11
N ASP A 261 -83.00 51.42 27.09
CA ASP A 261 -82.52 50.05 27.22
C ASP A 261 -83.60 49.14 26.62
N GLU A 262 -83.36 48.60 25.42
CA GLU A 262 -83.81 47.27 24.97
C GLU A 262 -83.37 46.96 23.51
N GLU A 263 -82.55 45.91 23.39
CA GLU A 263 -82.34 44.92 22.30
C GLU A 263 -83.65 44.44 21.59
N PRO A 264 -83.72 43.63 20.47
CA PRO A 264 -82.96 42.38 20.13
C PRO A 264 -82.83 42.06 18.57
N PRO A 265 -82.94 40.83 17.98
CA PRO A 265 -81.84 39.98 17.44
C PRO A 265 -81.99 39.40 15.96
N SER A 266 -80.98 38.62 15.51
CA SER A 266 -80.97 37.52 14.46
C SER A 266 -80.57 37.85 13.00
N PRO A 267 -80.02 36.92 12.15
CA PRO A 267 -80.06 35.45 12.25
C PRO A 267 -78.77 34.64 11.94
N VAL A 268 -78.97 33.33 12.10
CA VAL A 268 -78.13 32.13 11.96
C VAL A 268 -77.56 31.90 10.55
N SER A 269 -76.33 31.39 10.45
CA SER A 269 -75.97 30.37 9.46
C SER A 269 -75.00 29.35 10.07
N GLN A 270 -75.37 28.08 9.91
CA GLN A 270 -74.68 26.88 10.35
C GLN A 270 -73.39 26.65 9.56
N GLY A 271 -72.39 26.02 10.19
CA GLY A 271 -71.26 25.44 9.47
C GLY A 271 -70.07 24.99 10.33
N ASN A 272 -70.27 23.87 11.04
CA ASN A 272 -69.29 22.82 11.37
C ASN A 272 -68.08 23.04 12.33
N GLU A 273 -68.02 22.09 13.28
CA GLU A 273 -66.86 21.41 13.88
C GLU A 273 -65.97 22.11 14.94
N ALA A 274 -66.34 21.90 16.20
CA ALA A 274 -65.61 21.40 17.40
C ALA A 274 -64.04 21.32 17.43
N PRO A 275 -63.40 21.15 18.62
CA PRO A 275 -63.42 21.99 19.83
C PRO A 275 -62.00 22.21 20.48
N VAL A 276 -61.95 22.98 21.59
CA VAL A 276 -60.91 23.02 22.67
C VAL A 276 -59.64 23.84 22.35
N ASP A 277 -58.97 24.62 23.19
CA ASP A 277 -59.14 25.32 24.49
C ASP A 277 -57.79 26.08 24.70
N GLU A 278 -57.72 26.97 25.69
CA GLU A 278 -56.51 27.48 26.37
C GLU A 278 -55.75 28.71 25.80
N THR A 279 -56.14 29.87 26.34
CA THR A 279 -55.32 30.71 27.23
C THR A 279 -53.78 30.62 27.08
N MET A 280 -53.18 31.56 26.35
CA MET A 280 -51.73 31.79 26.36
C MET A 280 -51.29 32.53 27.63
N VAL A 281 -50.54 31.85 28.50
CA VAL A 281 -49.72 32.45 29.57
C VAL A 281 -48.28 31.96 29.39
N PHE A 282 -47.34 32.91 29.48
CA PHE A 282 -45.88 32.76 29.40
C PHE A 282 -45.29 31.55 30.16
N ALA A 283 -44.27 30.89 29.60
CA ALA A 283 -42.98 30.67 30.26
C ALA A 283 -41.95 29.91 29.39
N ASP A 284 -40.70 30.25 29.69
CA ASP A 284 -39.39 29.79 29.22
C ASP A 284 -39.07 28.27 29.31
N LEU A 285 -38.02 27.92 28.54
CA LEU A 285 -37.11 26.75 28.63
C LEU A 285 -37.63 25.37 28.16
N PRO A 286 -36.75 24.55 27.53
CA PRO A 286 -36.08 23.53 28.36
C PRO A 286 -34.62 23.18 28.04
N THR A 287 -33.94 22.87 29.14
CA THR A 287 -32.70 22.09 29.27
C THR A 287 -32.95 20.60 29.01
N LEU A 288 -31.97 19.97 28.35
CA LEU A 288 -31.55 18.57 28.33
C LEU A 288 -32.26 17.58 29.30
N ARG A 289 -32.67 16.39 28.81
CA ARG A 289 -32.03 15.04 29.00
C ARG A 289 -33.02 13.86 28.71
N PRO A 290 -32.62 12.56 28.75
CA PRO A 290 -32.92 11.57 27.70
C PRO A 290 -33.70 10.33 28.19
N LYS A 291 -34.13 9.46 27.26
CA LYS A 291 -34.22 7.98 27.36
C LYS A 291 -34.87 7.43 26.08
N GLU A 292 -34.25 6.47 25.38
CA GLU A 292 -34.52 5.01 25.48
C GLU A 292 -36.01 4.72 25.25
N SER A 293 -36.47 3.88 24.30
CA SER A 293 -35.90 2.65 23.74
C SER A 293 -36.80 2.07 22.63
N SER A 294 -36.21 1.20 21.78
CA SER A 294 -36.80 0.00 21.15
C SER A 294 -37.73 0.11 19.94
N ASP A 295 -37.23 -0.30 18.76
CA ASP A 295 -37.56 -1.57 18.08
C ASP A 295 -36.80 -1.60 16.73
N SER A 296 -35.69 -2.33 16.62
CA SER A 296 -35.60 -3.74 16.23
C SER A 296 -36.23 -4.08 14.88
N LEU A 297 -35.39 -4.22 13.85
CA LEU A 297 -35.44 -5.38 12.95
C LEU A 297 -34.01 -5.75 12.51
N THR A 298 -33.77 -7.04 12.64
CA THR A 298 -32.53 -7.82 12.56
C THR A 298 -32.12 -8.15 11.12
N THR A 299 -30.81 -8.27 10.87
CA THR A 299 -30.08 -9.45 10.32
C THR A 299 -28.64 -9.02 9.96
N SER A 300 -27.66 -9.28 10.84
CA SER A 300 -26.73 -10.43 10.81
C SER A 300 -25.64 -10.36 9.72
N ILE A 301 -24.40 -10.04 10.11
CA ILE A 301 -23.21 -10.94 10.04
C ILE A 301 -22.10 -10.40 10.97
N LEU A 302 -21.52 -11.33 11.75
CA LEU A 302 -20.40 -11.31 12.71
C LEU A 302 -19.18 -10.46 12.28
N ASP A 303 -18.58 -9.60 13.12
CA ASP A 303 -17.70 -9.87 14.30
C ASP A 303 -16.26 -10.23 13.85
N LYS A 304 -15.19 -9.46 14.12
CA LYS A 304 -14.67 -9.02 15.42
C LYS A 304 -13.71 -7.84 15.30
N SER A 305 -13.88 -6.86 16.19
CA SER A 305 -12.84 -5.89 16.56
C SER A 305 -11.77 -6.54 17.44
N GLN A 306 -10.52 -6.08 17.36
CA GLN A 306 -9.64 -6.01 18.54
C GLN A 306 -8.49 -4.99 18.34
N LEU A 307 -8.65 -3.85 19.03
CA LEU A 307 -7.66 -3.18 19.88
C LEU A 307 -6.34 -2.66 19.26
N SER A 308 -6.27 -1.32 19.17
CA SER A 308 -5.26 -0.46 19.82
C SER A 308 -3.83 -1.03 19.98
N MET A 309 -2.85 -0.47 19.26
CA MET A 309 -1.48 -0.21 19.74
C MET A 309 -0.90 0.98 18.95
N SER A 310 -0.80 2.15 19.57
CA SER A 310 0.45 2.70 20.12
C SER A 310 1.42 3.18 19.05
N LEU A 311 1.45 4.50 18.83
CA LEU A 311 2.64 5.22 18.37
C LEU A 311 3.80 4.83 19.29
N ARG A 312 4.83 4.17 18.75
CA ARG A 312 6.13 4.03 19.41
C ARG A 312 7.20 4.51 18.44
N GLU A 313 7.86 5.56 18.90
CA GLU A 313 9.07 6.15 18.36
C GLU A 313 10.10 5.06 18.03
N VAL A 314 10.60 5.11 16.80
CA VAL A 314 11.69 4.25 16.36
C VAL A 314 12.99 4.92 16.81
N ASN A 315 13.58 4.43 17.90
CA ASN A 315 14.93 4.82 18.31
C ASN A 315 15.97 4.17 17.38
N PRO A 316 16.92 4.90 16.78
CA PRO A 316 17.81 4.41 15.73
C PRO A 316 19.04 3.66 16.23
N ASN A 317 18.99 3.00 17.40
CA ASN A 317 20.18 2.34 17.94
C ASN A 317 19.86 1.05 18.70
N VAL A 318 19.58 -0.03 17.97
CA VAL A 318 19.69 -1.39 18.50
C VAL A 318 20.37 -2.27 17.45
N THR A 319 21.62 -2.58 17.73
CA THR A 319 22.40 -3.65 17.10
C THR A 319 21.88 -5.00 17.58
N SER A 320 21.32 -5.81 16.68
CA SER A 320 21.11 -7.24 16.92
C SER A 320 21.59 -8.04 15.70
N ASN A 321 22.78 -8.59 15.92
CA ASN A 321 23.44 -9.69 15.21
C ASN A 321 22.45 -10.75 14.71
N LEU A 322 22.42 -11.00 13.40
CA LEU A 322 21.97 -12.28 12.85
C LEU A 322 22.97 -12.76 11.81
N THR A 323 23.57 -13.90 12.15
CA THR A 323 24.64 -14.61 11.46
C THR A 323 24.15 -15.28 10.16
N THR A 324 25.09 -15.42 9.22
CA THR A 324 25.19 -16.40 8.13
C THR A 324 24.56 -16.06 6.78
N GLY A 325 25.40 -15.64 5.83
CA GLY A 325 25.11 -15.57 4.41
C GLY A 325 26.09 -14.68 3.67
N ALA A 326 27.27 -15.21 3.33
CA ALA A 326 28.32 -14.49 2.62
C ALA A 326 27.84 -13.99 1.24
N ILE A 327 27.75 -12.67 1.06
CA ILE A 327 27.85 -12.01 -0.25
C ILE A 327 28.70 -10.75 -0.04
N GLY A 328 29.94 -10.79 -0.52
CA GLY A 328 30.85 -9.64 -0.51
C GLY A 328 30.34 -8.55 -1.45
N PHE A 329 30.17 -7.35 -0.91
CA PHE A 329 29.84 -6.14 -1.65
C PHE A 329 31.15 -5.36 -1.89
N ASP A 330 31.56 -5.22 -3.15
CA ASP A 330 32.79 -4.53 -3.58
C ASP A 330 32.46 -3.07 -3.98
N PRO A 331 32.99 -2.04 -3.28
CA PRO A 331 32.56 -0.65 -3.45
C PRO A 331 33.43 0.13 -4.45
N ARG A 332 33.65 -0.38 -5.68
CA ARG A 332 34.38 0.36 -6.73
C ARG A 332 33.65 0.53 -8.07
N ALA A 333 32.38 0.18 -8.17
CA ALA A 333 31.61 0.39 -9.40
C ALA A 333 30.52 1.46 -9.21
N SER A 334 30.93 2.74 -9.22
CA SER A 334 30.05 3.86 -9.56
C SER A 334 30.87 5.03 -10.06
N THR A 335 30.93 5.21 -11.37
CA THR A 335 31.14 6.52 -11.99
C THR A 335 30.06 6.74 -13.03
N ILE A 336 29.45 7.91 -12.94
CA ILE A 336 28.27 8.36 -13.66
C ILE A 336 28.71 9.04 -14.97
N SER A 337 27.95 8.78 -16.03
CA SER A 337 27.61 9.60 -17.22
C SER A 337 28.49 10.79 -17.67
N THR A 338 28.80 10.84 -18.98
CA THR A 338 28.38 11.95 -19.90
C THR A 338 28.41 11.49 -21.38
N PRO A 339 27.49 11.96 -22.26
CA PRO A 339 27.49 11.69 -23.70
C PRO A 339 27.96 12.91 -24.54
N ALA A 340 28.45 12.66 -25.78
CA ALA A 340 28.20 13.51 -26.97
C ALA A 340 28.85 12.90 -28.24
N GLU A 341 28.08 12.92 -29.32
CA GLU A 341 28.42 12.59 -30.70
C GLU A 341 29.37 13.64 -31.33
N THR A 342 30.31 13.23 -32.20
CA THR A 342 30.41 13.62 -33.62
C THR A 342 31.79 13.33 -34.23
N THR A 343 31.78 12.99 -35.53
CA THR A 343 32.89 13.00 -36.51
C THR A 343 33.95 11.89 -36.49
N GLY A 344 33.89 10.97 -37.46
CA GLY A 344 35.07 10.29 -38.03
C GLY A 344 35.90 11.25 -38.93
N PRO A 345 36.92 10.80 -39.71
CA PRO A 345 37.07 9.44 -40.24
C PRO A 345 38.51 8.85 -40.40
N LEU A 346 38.57 7.58 -40.80
CA LEU A 346 39.45 6.95 -41.83
C LEU A 346 40.96 6.60 -41.59
N PHE A 347 41.24 5.33 -41.95
CA PHE A 347 42.47 4.71 -42.52
C PHE A 347 43.76 4.55 -41.67
N LYS A 348 44.14 3.29 -41.35
CA LYS A 348 45.16 2.51 -42.10
C LYS A 348 45.48 1.16 -41.45
N ARG A 349 45.37 0.13 -42.30
CA ARG A 349 45.95 -1.22 -42.17
C ARG A 349 47.48 -1.12 -42.17
N SER A 350 48.18 -1.81 -41.26
CA SER A 350 49.60 -2.12 -41.45
C SER A 350 49.96 -3.44 -40.79
N SER A 351 50.10 -4.44 -41.65
CA SER A 351 50.70 -5.74 -41.42
C SER A 351 52.13 -5.71 -41.95
N ARG A 352 53.15 -6.02 -41.13
CA ARG A 352 54.42 -6.61 -41.61
C ARG A 352 55.05 -7.54 -40.58
N LEU A 353 55.19 -8.79 -41.03
CA LEU A 353 56.20 -9.75 -40.62
C LEU A 353 57.61 -9.17 -40.78
N GLY A 354 58.51 -9.54 -39.88
CA GLY A 354 59.95 -9.30 -39.98
C GLY A 354 60.70 -10.39 -39.23
N LEU A 355 61.14 -11.41 -39.98
CA LEU A 355 62.02 -12.50 -39.57
C LEU A 355 63.50 -12.10 -39.82
N ALA A 356 64.42 -12.88 -39.23
CA ALA A 356 65.90 -12.92 -39.39
C ALA A 356 66.67 -12.07 -38.35
N ARG A 357 67.71 -12.53 -37.65
CA ARG A 357 68.76 -13.58 -37.76
C ARG A 357 69.12 -13.98 -36.30
N GLY A 358 69.64 -15.14 -35.92
CA GLY A 358 70.46 -16.14 -36.60
C GLY A 358 71.80 -16.29 -35.88
N ILE A 359 72.13 -17.54 -35.48
CA ILE A 359 73.46 -18.20 -35.46
C ILE A 359 73.87 -18.88 -34.12
N LYS A 360 73.63 -20.19 -34.11
CA LYS A 360 74.50 -21.36 -33.79
C LYS A 360 75.45 -21.32 -32.58
N LYS A 361 75.35 -22.38 -31.77
CA LYS A 361 76.37 -23.47 -31.69
C LYS A 361 75.73 -24.80 -31.26
N GLN A 362 76.41 -25.88 -31.66
CA GLN A 362 75.96 -27.25 -31.89
C GLN A 362 76.86 -28.21 -31.10
N ALA A 363 76.30 -29.30 -30.54
CA ALA A 363 76.91 -30.63 -30.27
C ALA A 363 75.80 -31.49 -29.62
N VAL A 364 75.14 -32.45 -30.28
CA VAL A 364 75.57 -33.79 -30.76
C VAL A 364 75.95 -34.76 -29.64
N SER A 365 75.04 -35.70 -29.34
CA SER A 365 75.24 -37.16 -29.19
C SER A 365 73.90 -37.79 -28.77
N GLU A 366 73.19 -38.52 -29.65
CA GLU A 366 73.15 -40.01 -29.69
C GLU A 366 72.60 -40.59 -28.36
N GLY A 367 71.34 -41.04 -28.25
CA GLY A 367 70.78 -42.24 -28.87
C GLY A 367 70.90 -43.42 -27.88
N ARG A 368 69.78 -43.94 -27.34
CA ARG A 368 69.53 -45.36 -26.98
C ARG A 368 68.23 -45.59 -26.18
N GLU A 369 67.52 -46.62 -26.66
CA GLU A 369 66.43 -47.49 -26.18
C GLU A 369 65.66 -47.33 -24.84
N ASN A 370 64.36 -47.66 -24.96
CA ASN A 370 63.39 -48.05 -23.93
C ASN A 370 63.68 -49.42 -23.28
N VAL A 371 63.43 -49.61 -21.96
CA VAL A 371 62.78 -50.78 -21.28
C VAL A 371 62.38 -50.35 -19.83
N PRO A 372 61.23 -50.78 -19.27
CA PRO A 372 60.72 -50.33 -17.97
C PRO A 372 61.23 -51.16 -16.78
N LEU A 373 61.26 -50.57 -15.58
CA LEU A 373 61.47 -51.32 -14.33
C LEU A 373 60.15 -51.55 -13.59
N THR A 374 59.90 -52.83 -13.30
CA THR A 374 58.90 -53.34 -12.38
C THR A 374 59.48 -53.49 -10.97
N SER A 375 58.56 -53.63 -10.00
CA SER A 375 58.67 -54.41 -8.75
C SER A 375 58.73 -53.66 -7.40
N SER A 376 57.57 -53.74 -6.73
CA SER A 376 57.33 -54.24 -5.35
C SER A 376 57.70 -53.41 -4.09
N TYR A 377 56.62 -52.90 -3.44
CA TYR A 377 56.16 -53.08 -2.03
C TYR A 377 57.13 -52.81 -0.83
N PRO A 378 56.64 -52.43 0.39
CA PRO A 378 55.34 -52.83 0.96
C PRO A 378 54.47 -51.79 1.70
N THR A 379 53.22 -52.22 1.72
CA THR A 379 52.06 -52.00 2.59
C THR A 379 52.27 -51.45 4.00
N GLY A 380 51.53 -50.36 4.29
CA GLY A 380 51.14 -49.92 5.63
C GLY A 380 49.73 -50.40 5.98
N THR A 381 49.65 -51.16 7.06
CA THR A 381 48.48 -51.76 7.72
C THR A 381 47.52 -50.73 8.32
N LYS A 382 46.21 -50.83 8.04
CA LYS A 382 45.16 -50.55 9.04
C LYS A 382 43.93 -51.46 8.86
N ARG A 383 43.68 -52.23 9.92
CA ARG A 383 42.56 -53.13 10.19
C ARG A 383 41.20 -52.41 10.18
N LYS A 384 40.13 -53.12 9.77
CA LYS A 384 38.91 -53.36 10.58
C LYS A 384 37.91 -54.30 9.87
N SER A 385 37.88 -55.53 10.38
CA SER A 385 36.74 -56.44 10.65
C SER A 385 35.53 -56.53 9.70
N ALA A 386 35.28 -57.76 9.25
CA ALA A 386 34.02 -58.27 8.75
C ALA A 386 33.10 -58.80 9.88
N ARG A 387 31.78 -58.57 9.73
CA ARG A 387 30.67 -59.37 10.29
C ARG A 387 30.54 -60.61 9.38
N LEU A 388 30.29 -61.85 9.81
CA LEU A 388 29.19 -62.44 10.57
C LEU A 388 29.51 -63.95 10.79
N ALA A 389 28.84 -64.55 11.80
CA ALA A 389 28.83 -65.97 12.21
C ALA A 389 29.93 -66.39 13.21
#